data_AF-A0A2N7DU64-F1
#
_entry.id   AF-A0A2N7DU64-F1
#
_cell.length_a   1.000
_cell.length_b   1.000
_cell.length_c   1.000
_cell.angle_alpha   90.00
_cell.angle_beta   90.00
_cell.angle_gamma   90.00
#
_symmetry.space_group_name_H-M   'P 1'
#
loop_
_entity.id
_entity.type
_entity.pdbx_description
1 polymer ?
#
loop_
_entity_poly.entity_id
_entity_poly.type
_entity_poly.pdbx_seq_one_letter_code
_entity_poly.pdbx_strand_id
1 'polypeptide(L)'
;MSKAKDNFENAIQDAERILQAYDHLNQLEGREREPEELKRAALIMTLTAWETYVEDVIDERLSADLRTLEGSNAGKFIKSTLERELRYFHTPNAKKTKGMFERFLHIDITESWTWIDGDSEQVKSKIDQWIRKRGEAVHRSVNDKQATHLVSRPDMKKCLTFFKKLVETTDLAIDQA
;
A
#
# COMPACT_ATOMS: atom_id res chain seq x y z
N MET A 1 8.62 10.35 -11.88
CA MET A 1 7.39 10.46 -11.06
C MET A 1 6.24 9.95 -11.89
N SER A 2 5.80 8.73 -11.58
CA SER A 2 4.71 8.05 -12.26
C SER A 2 3.35 8.68 -11.95
N LYS A 3 2.37 8.48 -12.85
CA LYS A 3 0.98 8.83 -12.57
C LYS A 3 0.44 8.01 -11.39
N ALA A 4 0.89 6.76 -11.24
CA ALA A 4 0.57 5.91 -10.09
C ALA A 4 0.97 6.56 -8.76
N LYS A 5 2.16 7.17 -8.68
CA LYS A 5 2.61 7.89 -7.47
C LYS A 5 1.75 9.12 -7.20
N ASP A 6 1.38 9.90 -8.21
CA ASP A 6 0.48 11.06 -8.05
C ASP A 6 -0.89 10.61 -7.51
N ASN A 7 -1.43 9.52 -8.06
CA ASN A 7 -2.68 8.93 -7.58
C ASN A 7 -2.57 8.50 -6.10
N PHE A 8 -1.46 7.86 -5.73
CA PHE A 8 -1.18 7.48 -4.34
C PHE A 8 -1.12 8.69 -3.41
N GLU A 9 -0.42 9.75 -3.80
CA GLU A 9 -0.29 10.98 -2.99
C GLU A 9 -1.64 11.65 -2.75
N ASN A 10 -2.60 11.51 -3.68
CA ASN A 10 -3.97 11.95 -3.49
C ASN A 10 -4.76 10.99 -2.59
N ALA A 11 -4.71 9.68 -2.86
CA ALA A 11 -5.47 8.67 -2.12
C ALA A 11 -5.04 8.57 -0.64
N ILE A 12 -3.75 8.70 -0.35
CA ILE A 12 -3.23 8.61 1.02
C ILE A 12 -3.71 9.74 1.92
N GLN A 13 -4.11 10.89 1.34
CA GLN A 13 -4.67 12.02 2.09
C GLN A 13 -5.98 11.66 2.78
N ASP A 14 -6.75 10.69 2.27
CA ASP A 14 -7.98 10.26 2.92
C ASP A 14 -7.68 9.60 4.27
N ALA A 15 -6.62 8.79 4.35
CA ALA A 15 -6.16 8.25 5.63
C ALA A 15 -5.70 9.37 6.59
N GLU A 16 -5.06 10.42 6.08
CA GLU A 16 -4.64 11.57 6.88
C GLU A 16 -5.83 12.38 7.41
N ARG A 17 -6.84 12.64 6.56
CA ARG A 17 -8.09 13.31 6.95
C ARG A 17 -8.87 12.51 7.99
N ILE A 18 -8.91 11.19 7.87
CA ILE A 18 -9.53 10.31 8.87
C ILE A 18 -8.81 10.44 10.22
N LEU A 19 -7.48 10.50 10.24
CA LEU A 19 -6.73 10.72 11.48
C LEU A 19 -6.92 12.11 12.06
N GLN A 20 -7.05 13.15 11.22
CA GLN A 20 -7.39 14.50 11.67
C GLN A 20 -8.80 14.54 12.30
N ALA A 21 -9.77 13.86 11.69
CA ALA A 21 -11.12 13.71 12.26
C ALA A 21 -11.08 12.97 13.60
N TYR A 22 -10.26 11.91 13.71
CA TYR A 22 -9.99 11.24 14.98
C TYR A 22 -9.43 12.21 16.02
N ASP A 23 -8.39 12.99 15.67
CA ASP A 23 -7.74 13.91 16.60
C ASP A 23 -8.73 14.99 17.09
N HIS A 24 -9.57 15.52 16.19
CA HIS A 24 -10.62 16.49 16.52
C HIS A 24 -11.68 15.90 17.47
N LEU A 25 -12.26 14.75 17.13
CA LEU A 25 -13.27 14.09 17.97
C LEU A 25 -12.69 13.65 19.33
N ASN A 26 -11.40 13.34 19.38
CA ASN A 26 -10.70 12.96 20.61
C ASN A 26 -10.47 14.15 21.56
N GLN A 27 -10.61 15.39 21.08
CA GLN A 27 -10.48 16.61 21.87
C GLN A 27 -11.82 17.18 22.35
N LEU A 28 -12.96 16.67 21.88
CA LEU A 28 -14.27 17.17 22.29
C LEU A 28 -14.59 16.80 23.75
N GLU A 29 -15.09 17.79 24.50
CA GLU A 29 -15.58 17.59 25.86
C GLU A 29 -16.87 16.75 25.88
N GLY A 30 -17.07 15.96 26.93
CA GLY A 30 -18.30 15.16 27.10
C GLY A 30 -18.38 13.89 26.24
N ARG A 31 -17.30 13.49 25.57
CA ARG A 31 -17.27 12.24 24.79
C ARG A 31 -17.42 11.01 25.70
N GLU A 32 -18.20 10.04 25.25
CA GLU A 32 -18.39 8.77 25.97
C GLU A 32 -17.22 7.79 25.77
N ARG A 33 -16.65 7.71 24.56
CA ARG A 33 -15.56 6.78 24.22
C ARG A 33 -14.63 7.25 23.12
N GLU A 34 -13.48 6.59 22.99
CA GLU A 34 -12.53 6.82 21.90
C GLU A 34 -13.05 6.33 20.53
N PRO A 35 -12.98 7.14 19.45
CA PRO A 35 -13.45 6.76 18.12
C PRO A 35 -12.40 5.92 17.38
N GLU A 36 -12.07 4.76 17.95
CA GLU A 36 -10.97 3.90 17.46
C GLU A 36 -11.22 3.29 16.09
N GLU A 37 -12.48 3.26 15.66
CA GLU A 37 -12.92 2.92 14.31
C GLU A 37 -12.16 3.76 13.28
N LEU A 38 -11.90 5.04 13.57
CA LEU A 38 -11.20 5.94 12.67
C LEU A 38 -9.71 5.58 12.52
N LYS A 39 -9.04 5.14 13.60
CA LYS A 39 -7.66 4.62 13.51
C LYS A 39 -7.61 3.37 12.62
N ARG A 40 -8.60 2.47 12.74
CA ARG A 40 -8.70 1.27 11.90
C ARG A 40 -9.00 1.61 10.44
N ALA A 41 -9.93 2.53 10.20
CA ALA A 41 -10.25 3.01 8.86
C ALA A 41 -9.03 3.64 8.20
N ALA A 42 -8.26 4.49 8.91
CA ALA A 42 -7.03 5.08 8.38
C ALA A 42 -5.96 4.02 8.05
N LEU A 43 -5.83 2.95 8.85
CA LEU A 43 -4.96 1.81 8.52
C LEU A 43 -5.38 1.13 7.22
N ILE A 44 -6.66 0.81 7.09
CA ILE A 44 -7.21 0.16 5.89
C ILE A 44 -6.98 1.05 4.67
N MET A 45 -7.34 2.33 4.74
CA MET A 45 -7.17 3.29 3.64
C MET A 45 -5.70 3.47 3.24
N THR A 46 -4.77 3.45 4.21
CA THR A 46 -3.33 3.52 3.92
C THR A 46 -2.86 2.33 3.09
N LEU A 47 -3.25 1.11 3.49
CA LEU A 47 -2.85 -0.10 2.77
C LEU A 47 -3.57 -0.23 1.42
N THR A 48 -4.83 0.20 1.33
CA THR A 48 -5.58 0.24 0.06
C THR A 48 -4.93 1.20 -0.93
N ALA A 49 -4.53 2.40 -0.50
CA ALA A 49 -3.82 3.35 -1.36
C ALA A 49 -2.52 2.74 -1.90
N TRP A 50 -1.76 2.04 -1.04
CA TRP A 50 -0.54 1.35 -1.49
C TRP A 50 -0.81 0.16 -2.42
N GLU A 51 -1.86 -0.61 -2.17
CA GLU A 51 -2.29 -1.70 -3.06
C GLU A 51 -2.59 -1.16 -4.46
N THR A 52 -3.41 -0.12 -4.56
CA THR A 52 -3.73 0.56 -5.83
C THR A 52 -2.48 1.14 -6.49
N TYR A 53 -1.55 1.73 -5.74
CA TYR A 53 -0.27 2.20 -6.29
C TYR A 53 0.50 1.09 -7.00
N VAL A 54 0.61 -0.09 -6.38
CA VAL A 54 1.35 -1.21 -6.97
C VAL A 54 0.67 -1.71 -8.24
N GLU A 55 -0.68 -1.78 -8.24
CA GLU A 55 -1.43 -2.17 -9.43
C GLU A 55 -1.24 -1.16 -10.58
N ASP A 56 -1.42 0.13 -10.28
CA ASP A 56 -1.31 1.23 -11.24
C ASP A 56 0.10 1.33 -11.83
N VAL A 57 1.15 1.25 -11.01
CA VAL A 57 2.53 1.47 -11.48
C VAL A 57 3.02 0.33 -12.38
N ILE A 58 2.56 -0.89 -12.12
CA ILE A 58 2.87 -2.05 -12.98
C ILE A 58 2.12 -1.93 -14.32
N ASP A 59 0.83 -1.57 -14.29
CA ASP A 59 0.06 -1.35 -15.52
C ASP A 59 0.62 -0.19 -16.35
N GLU A 60 0.98 0.91 -15.70
CA GLU A 60 1.58 2.10 -16.33
C GLU A 60 2.89 1.76 -17.03
N ARG A 61 3.82 1.09 -16.33
CA ARG A 61 5.13 0.73 -16.90
C ARG A 61 5.00 -0.33 -17.98
N LEU A 62 4.24 -1.40 -17.75
CA LEU A 62 4.07 -2.45 -18.74
C LEU A 62 3.38 -1.91 -20.00
N SER A 63 2.38 -1.03 -19.86
CA SER A 63 1.74 -0.37 -20.99
C SER A 63 2.72 0.50 -21.79
N ALA A 64 3.67 1.16 -21.12
CA ALA A 64 4.73 1.91 -21.78
C ALA A 64 5.69 1.00 -22.55
N ASP A 65 6.11 -0.11 -21.96
CA ASP A 65 7.02 -1.09 -22.59
C ASP A 65 6.36 -1.79 -23.80
N LEU A 66 5.05 -2.03 -23.74
CA LEU A 66 4.28 -2.69 -24.80
C LEU A 66 3.83 -1.75 -25.93
N ARG A 67 4.17 -0.46 -25.92
CA ARG A 67 3.73 0.51 -26.95
C ARG A 67 4.01 0.06 -28.38
N THR A 68 5.16 -0.59 -28.61
CA THR A 68 5.55 -1.08 -29.94
C THR A 68 4.79 -2.35 -30.37
N LEU A 69 4.18 -3.05 -29.41
CA LEU A 69 3.38 -4.26 -29.59
C LEU A 69 1.88 -3.97 -29.55
N GLU A 70 1.49 -2.70 -29.51
CA GLU A 70 0.09 -2.28 -29.44
C GLU A 70 -0.71 -2.81 -30.64
N GLY A 71 -1.88 -3.38 -30.38
CA GLY A 71 -2.72 -4.02 -31.39
C GLY A 71 -2.34 -5.46 -31.76
N SER A 72 -1.12 -5.90 -31.46
CA SER A 72 -0.67 -7.28 -31.71
C SER A 72 -1.36 -8.29 -30.79
N ASN A 73 -1.45 -9.55 -31.23
CA ASN A 73 -1.98 -10.64 -30.39
C ASN A 73 -1.10 -10.88 -29.15
N ALA A 74 0.22 -10.71 -29.27
CA ALA A 74 1.15 -10.85 -28.15
C ALA A 74 0.92 -9.75 -27.10
N GLY A 75 0.85 -8.49 -27.51
CA GLY A 75 0.57 -7.36 -26.61
C GLY A 75 -0.79 -7.51 -25.90
N LYS A 76 -1.84 -7.91 -26.63
CA LYS A 76 -3.16 -8.20 -26.05
C LYS A 76 -3.12 -9.34 -25.04
N PHE A 77 -2.39 -10.42 -25.34
CA PHE A 77 -2.25 -11.55 -24.43
C PHE A 77 -1.54 -11.16 -23.13
N ILE A 78 -0.44 -10.42 -23.22
CA ILE A 78 0.31 -9.94 -22.06
C ILE A 78 -0.57 -9.04 -21.19
N LYS A 79 -1.25 -8.05 -21.79
CA LYS A 79 -2.14 -7.14 -21.06
C LYS A 79 -3.28 -7.90 -20.36
N SER A 80 -3.96 -8.80 -21.06
CA SER A 80 -5.03 -9.62 -20.46
C SER A 80 -4.54 -10.53 -19.33
N THR A 81 -3.26 -10.94 -19.38
CA THR A 81 -2.63 -11.72 -18.32
C THR A 81 -2.36 -10.86 -17.09
N LEU A 82 -1.83 -9.65 -17.27
CA LEU A 82 -1.67 -8.69 -16.17
C LEU A 82 -3.02 -8.38 -15.52
N GLU A 83 -4.03 -8.00 -16.31
CA GLU A 83 -5.38 -7.69 -15.82
C GLU A 83 -5.98 -8.85 -15.02
N ARG A 84 -5.74 -10.10 -15.44
CA ARG A 84 -6.20 -11.29 -14.70
C ARG A 84 -5.50 -11.43 -13.37
N GLU A 85 -4.22 -11.11 -13.28
CA GLU A 85 -3.45 -11.30 -12.06
C GLU A 85 -3.66 -10.19 -11.05
N LEU A 86 -3.80 -8.94 -11.52
CA LEU A 86 -4.21 -7.81 -10.68
C LEU A 86 -5.57 -8.09 -10.01
N ARG A 87 -6.52 -8.74 -10.70
CA ARG A 87 -7.79 -9.16 -10.08
C ARG A 87 -7.64 -10.12 -8.89
N TYR A 88 -6.50 -10.80 -8.74
CA TYR A 88 -6.22 -11.68 -7.61
C TYR A 88 -5.12 -11.11 -6.69
N PHE A 89 -4.66 -9.89 -6.93
CA PHE A 89 -3.58 -9.24 -6.17
C PHE A 89 -4.05 -8.69 -4.81
N HIS A 90 -5.05 -9.33 -4.20
CA HIS A 90 -5.55 -8.92 -2.90
C HIS A 90 -4.53 -9.22 -1.80
N THR A 91 -4.47 -8.34 -0.80
CA THR A 91 -3.52 -8.49 0.32
C THR A 91 -2.08 -8.56 -0.20
N PRO A 92 -1.61 -7.48 -0.84
CA PRO A 92 -0.25 -7.39 -1.35
C PRO A 92 0.70 -7.47 -0.16
N ASN A 93 1.69 -8.35 -0.24
CA ASN A 93 2.76 -8.48 0.75
C ASN A 93 4.10 -8.39 0.03
N ALA A 94 5.21 -8.29 0.77
CA ALA A 94 6.53 -8.10 0.17
C ALA A 94 6.83 -9.13 -0.93
N LYS A 95 6.52 -10.41 -0.67
CA LYS A 95 6.72 -11.52 -1.62
C LYS A 95 5.84 -11.40 -2.87
N LYS A 96 4.54 -11.12 -2.70
CA LYS A 96 3.60 -10.98 -3.83
C LYS A 96 3.95 -9.78 -4.69
N THR A 97 4.29 -8.65 -4.05
CA THR A 97 4.72 -7.43 -4.75
C THR A 97 5.98 -7.72 -5.55
N LYS A 98 7.02 -8.30 -4.93
CA LYS A 98 8.24 -8.74 -5.64
C LYS A 98 7.92 -9.58 -6.87
N GLY A 99 7.10 -10.63 -6.70
CA GLY A 99 6.76 -11.54 -7.79
C GLY A 99 6.04 -10.87 -8.96
N MET A 100 5.20 -9.86 -8.70
CA MET A 100 4.54 -9.09 -9.77
C MET A 100 5.54 -8.24 -10.56
N PHE A 101 6.44 -7.53 -9.86
CA PHE A 101 7.48 -6.71 -10.48
C PHE A 101 8.47 -7.56 -11.30
N GLU A 102 8.97 -8.66 -10.74
CA GLU A 102 9.89 -9.56 -11.45
C GLU A 102 9.23 -10.17 -12.69
N ARG A 103 7.95 -10.50 -12.59
CA ARG A 103 7.24 -11.19 -13.67
C ARG A 103 6.91 -10.29 -14.85
N PHE A 104 6.43 -9.08 -14.59
CA PHE A 104 5.96 -8.18 -15.65
C PHE A 104 6.99 -7.14 -16.06
N LEU A 105 7.85 -6.71 -15.14
CA LEU A 105 8.82 -5.64 -15.38
C LEU A 105 10.27 -6.14 -15.30
N HIS A 106 10.51 -7.42 -14.99
CA HIS A 106 11.84 -8.03 -14.90
C HIS A 106 12.79 -7.35 -13.90
N ILE A 107 12.24 -6.75 -12.85
CA ILE A 107 12.99 -6.01 -11.82
C ILE A 107 12.63 -6.56 -10.43
N ASP A 108 13.63 -6.82 -9.59
CA ASP A 108 13.41 -7.02 -8.15
C ASP A 108 13.39 -5.66 -7.45
N ILE A 109 12.20 -5.09 -7.32
CA ILE A 109 12.05 -3.78 -6.69
C ILE A 109 12.43 -3.76 -5.21
N THR A 110 12.47 -4.93 -4.56
CA THR A 110 12.71 -5.02 -3.11
C THR A 110 14.16 -4.81 -2.74
N GLU A 111 15.10 -4.95 -3.68
CA GLU A 111 16.52 -4.64 -3.45
C GLU A 111 16.75 -3.16 -3.16
N SER A 112 15.88 -2.28 -3.67
CA SER A 112 15.94 -0.83 -3.40
C SER A 112 15.44 -0.43 -2.01
N TRP A 113 14.73 -1.32 -1.32
CA TRP A 113 14.04 -1.02 -0.07
C TRP A 113 14.95 -1.10 1.15
N THR A 114 15.97 -0.25 1.25
CA THR A 114 17.06 -0.40 2.24
C THR A 114 17.10 0.70 3.31
N TRP A 115 16.09 1.56 3.40
CA TRP A 115 16.12 2.71 4.32
C TRP A 115 16.01 2.36 5.81
N ILE A 116 15.75 1.10 6.16
CA ILE A 116 15.79 0.60 7.54
C ILE A 116 17.11 -0.16 7.71
N ASP A 117 18.07 0.48 8.38
CA ASP A 117 19.39 -0.07 8.70
C ASP A 117 20.18 -0.62 7.49
N GLY A 118 19.85 -0.21 6.26
CA GLY A 118 20.49 -0.74 5.05
C GLY A 118 19.96 -2.11 4.60
N ASP A 119 18.92 -2.65 5.24
CA ASP A 119 18.49 -4.05 5.06
C ASP A 119 17.08 -4.16 4.47
N SER A 120 16.99 -4.75 3.27
CA SER A 120 15.71 -4.97 2.60
C SER A 120 14.82 -5.98 3.29
N GLU A 121 15.37 -6.95 4.03
CA GLU A 121 14.57 -7.90 4.80
C GLU A 121 13.80 -7.22 5.93
N GLN A 122 14.38 -6.18 6.54
CA GLN A 122 13.69 -5.40 7.57
C GLN A 122 12.50 -4.65 7.01
N VAL A 123 12.65 -4.02 5.83
CA VAL A 123 11.52 -3.33 5.17
C VAL A 123 10.44 -4.33 4.76
N LYS A 124 10.81 -5.46 4.16
CA LYS A 124 9.88 -6.52 3.77
C LYS A 124 9.11 -7.07 4.98
N SER A 125 9.81 -7.35 6.08
CA SER A 125 9.19 -7.75 7.34
C SER A 125 8.22 -6.69 7.87
N LYS A 126 8.56 -5.40 7.73
CA LYS A 126 7.70 -4.29 8.16
C LYS A 126 6.42 -4.17 7.32
N ILE A 127 6.49 -4.38 6.01
CA ILE A 127 5.32 -4.47 5.13
C ILE A 127 4.38 -5.57 5.63
N ASP A 128 4.90 -6.77 5.83
CA ASP A 128 4.14 -7.94 6.26
C ASP A 128 3.48 -7.73 7.64
N GLN A 129 4.17 -7.05 8.56
CA GLN A 129 3.61 -6.64 9.86
C GLN A 129 2.39 -5.72 9.70
N TRP A 130 2.45 -4.71 8.82
CA TRP A 130 1.33 -3.80 8.61
C TRP A 130 0.12 -4.49 7.97
N ILE A 131 0.36 -5.39 7.02
CA ILE A 131 -0.70 -6.17 6.36
C ILE A 131 -1.40 -7.09 7.35
N ARG A 132 -0.62 -7.76 8.20
CA ARG A 132 -1.16 -8.56 9.29
C ARG A 132 -2.00 -7.71 10.24
N LYS A 133 -1.49 -6.53 10.64
CA LYS A 133 -2.22 -5.59 11.51
C LYS A 133 -3.53 -5.12 10.88
N ARG A 134 -3.56 -4.88 9.57
CA ARG A 134 -4.79 -4.58 8.82
C ARG A 134 -5.78 -5.76 8.89
N GLY A 135 -5.32 -6.98 8.65
CA GLY A 135 -6.18 -8.18 8.77
C GLY A 135 -6.76 -8.34 10.19
N GLU A 136 -5.94 -8.14 11.21
CA GLU A 136 -6.38 -8.16 12.61
C GLU A 136 -7.40 -7.05 12.90
N ALA A 137 -7.20 -5.83 12.35
CA ALA A 137 -8.12 -4.71 12.53
C ALA A 137 -9.49 -4.96 11.92
N VAL A 138 -9.56 -5.67 10.79
CA VAL A 138 -10.82 -6.03 10.13
C VAL A 138 -11.51 -7.21 10.83
N HIS A 139 -10.78 -8.29 11.14
CA HIS A 139 -11.40 -9.53 11.63
C HIS A 139 -11.63 -9.57 13.14
N ARG A 140 -10.73 -9.00 13.97
CA ARG A 140 -10.82 -9.11 15.43
C ARG A 140 -11.71 -8.04 16.06
N SER A 141 -11.84 -6.87 15.43
CA SER A 141 -12.71 -5.80 15.92
C SER A 141 -14.21 -6.16 15.90
N VAL A 142 -14.59 -7.15 15.09
CA VAL A 142 -15.97 -7.67 15.03
C VAL A 142 -16.26 -8.67 16.15
N ASN A 143 -15.26 -9.45 16.57
CA ASN A 143 -15.46 -10.58 17.48
C ASN A 143 -15.12 -10.27 18.95
N ASP A 144 -14.29 -9.26 19.22
CA ASP A 144 -13.84 -8.96 20.58
C ASP A 144 -13.94 -7.47 20.90
N LYS A 145 -14.95 -7.11 21.71
CA LYS A 145 -15.19 -5.73 22.17
C LYS A 145 -14.07 -5.21 23.09
N GLN A 146 -13.16 -6.06 23.58
CA GLN A 146 -11.99 -5.66 24.36
C GLN A 146 -10.74 -5.41 23.50
N ALA A 147 -10.78 -5.68 22.19
CA ALA A 147 -9.70 -5.36 21.25
C ALA A 147 -9.66 -3.88 20.83
N THR A 148 -10.19 -3.00 21.69
CA THR A 148 -10.35 -1.56 21.47
C THR A 148 -9.04 -0.92 21.00
N HIS A 149 -7.92 -1.18 21.67
CA HIS A 149 -6.64 -0.52 21.38
C HIS A 149 -5.71 -1.23 20.37
N LEU A 150 -6.22 -1.95 19.37
CA LEU A 150 -5.36 -2.66 18.41
C LEU A 150 -4.37 -1.74 17.65
N VAL A 151 -4.80 -0.52 17.35
CA VAL A 151 -4.02 0.45 16.58
C VAL A 151 -3.92 1.75 17.37
N SER A 152 -2.71 2.18 17.69
CA SER A 152 -2.45 3.45 18.36
C SER A 152 -2.28 4.60 17.38
N ARG A 153 -2.53 5.85 17.81
CA ARG A 153 -2.29 7.05 17.00
C ARG A 153 -0.82 7.20 16.56
N PRO A 154 0.20 6.94 17.43
CA PRO A 154 1.60 6.91 17.01
C PRO A 154 1.89 5.84 15.96
N ASP A 155 1.29 4.64 16.08
CA ASP A 155 1.46 3.59 15.06
C ASP A 155 0.94 4.05 13.71
N MET A 156 -0.20 4.75 13.68
CA MET A 156 -0.74 5.27 12.43
C MET A 156 0.16 6.29 11.75
N LYS A 157 0.79 7.18 12.54
CA LYS A 157 1.81 8.10 12.00
C LYS A 157 2.97 7.32 11.38
N LYS A 158 3.48 6.29 12.06
CA LYS A 158 4.55 5.41 11.54
C LYS A 158 4.11 4.68 10.28
N CYS A 159 2.88 4.18 10.22
CA CYS A 159 2.32 3.49 9.06
C CYS A 159 2.27 4.40 7.82
N LEU A 160 1.70 5.61 7.97
CA LEU A 160 1.64 6.60 6.90
C LEU A 160 3.03 6.97 6.37
N THR A 161 3.96 7.32 7.26
CA THR A 161 5.34 7.67 6.87
C THR A 161 6.02 6.49 6.17
N PHE A 162 5.82 5.27 6.66
CA PHE A 162 6.40 4.07 6.08
C PHE A 162 5.92 3.84 4.64
N PHE A 163 4.60 3.86 4.39
CA PHE A 163 4.07 3.63 3.04
C PHE A 163 4.37 4.78 2.07
N LYS A 164 4.41 6.04 2.55
CA LYS A 164 4.90 7.16 1.73
C LYS A 164 6.35 6.94 1.29
N LYS A 165 7.24 6.51 2.20
CA LYS A 165 8.64 6.21 1.87
C LYS A 165 8.78 4.99 0.96
N LEU A 166 7.96 3.96 1.16
CA LEU A 166 7.94 2.77 0.31
C LEU A 166 7.55 3.11 -1.12
N VAL A 167 6.52 3.93 -1.32
CA VAL A 167 6.10 4.40 -2.65
C VAL A 167 7.19 5.26 -3.28
N GLU A 168 7.73 6.24 -2.56
CA GLU A 168 8.82 7.09 -3.05
C GLU A 168 10.03 6.26 -3.52
N THR A 169 10.47 5.29 -2.70
CA THR A 169 11.63 4.46 -3.01
C THR A 169 11.35 3.53 -4.18
N THR A 170 10.15 2.97 -4.25
CA THR A 170 9.72 2.13 -5.38
C THR A 170 9.69 2.93 -6.68
N ASP A 171 9.10 4.13 -6.69
CA ASP A 171 9.00 4.98 -7.88
C ASP A 171 10.40 5.36 -8.41
N LEU A 172 11.31 5.73 -7.50
CA LEU A 172 12.70 6.03 -7.86
C LEU A 172 13.44 4.83 -8.47
N ALA A 173 13.23 3.64 -7.91
CA ALA A 173 13.89 2.43 -8.41
C ALA A 173 13.34 2.00 -9.78
N ILE A 174 12.05 2.22 -10.07
CA ILE A 174 11.46 1.98 -11.40
C ILE A 174 12.02 3.00 -12.42
N ASP A 175 12.13 4.28 -12.05
CA ASP A 175 12.67 5.32 -12.92
C ASP A 175 14.16 5.09 -13.28
N GLN A 176 14.90 4.34 -12.45
CA GLN A 176 16.33 4.04 -12.64
C GLN A 176 16.60 2.70 -13.36
N ALA A 177 15.58 1.87 -13.55
CA ALA A 177 15.66 0.55 -14.18
C ALA A 177 15.27 0.58 -15.66
#